data_AF-A0A482UL33-F1
#
_entry.id   AF-A0A482UL33-F1
#
_cell.length_a   1.000
_cell.length_b   1.000
_cell.length_c   1.000
_cell.angle_alpha   90.00
_cell.angle_beta   90.00
_cell.angle_gamma   90.00
#
_symmetry.space_group_name_H-M   'P 1'
#
loop_
_entity.id
_entity.type
_entity.pdbx_description
1 polymer ?
#
loop_
_entity_poly.entity_id
_entity_poly.type
_entity_poly.pdbx_seq_one_letter_code
_entity_poly.pdbx_strand_id
1 'polypeptide(L)'
;MISLTSTIKYAVFSIKTLREMAVDAIQQRDLDQKAQLTLDYAQYWRTHPELHASSCQSESPNTTPFFPSPRMGPDPPSKIKTTKIEYTLHGIATAESYAIDLFWDIILRFHDQIPYSKEYSLEFYQDMMEIVEQEAQHFISWRDRLATMGVKLGDYPSNDTLWQYAEQTKGKKAAWLSNMFNC
;
A
#
# COMPACT_ATOMS: atom_id res chain seq x y z
N MET A 1 0.82 51.51 12.60
CA MET A 1 -0.17 50.43 12.43
C MET A 1 -0.25 50.09 10.95
N ILE A 2 0.33 48.95 10.55
CA ILE A 2 -0.20 47.94 9.62
C ILE A 2 0.72 46.74 9.87
N SER A 3 0.16 45.73 10.54
CA SER A 3 0.80 44.43 10.76
C SER A 3 0.49 43.58 9.54
N LEU A 4 1.50 43.14 8.80
CA LEU A 4 1.32 42.16 7.73
C LEU A 4 1.75 40.79 8.25
N THR A 5 0.72 40.06 8.62
CA THR A 5 0.66 38.68 9.05
C THR A 5 1.15 37.71 7.99
N SER A 6 1.89 36.70 8.46
CA SER A 6 1.91 35.32 7.97
C SER A 6 2.40 35.10 6.54
N THR A 7 3.72 34.98 6.39
CA THR A 7 4.33 34.28 5.26
C THR A 7 3.91 32.81 5.33
N ILE A 8 2.90 32.47 4.54
CA ILE A 8 2.45 31.10 4.29
C ILE A 8 3.67 30.30 3.80
N LYS A 9 3.98 29.23 4.54
CA LYS A 9 4.94 28.20 4.16
C LYS A 9 4.41 27.45 2.93
N TYR A 10 4.61 28.01 1.74
CA TYR A 10 4.48 27.26 0.50
C TYR A 10 5.69 26.33 0.42
N ALA A 11 5.62 25.19 1.09
CA ALA A 11 6.43 24.05 0.69
C ALA A 11 6.04 23.76 -0.76
N VAL A 12 7.01 23.92 -1.66
CA VAL A 12 6.89 23.59 -3.08
C VAL A 12 6.55 22.11 -3.15
N PHE A 13 5.27 21.77 -3.26
CA PHE A 13 4.87 20.43 -3.67
C PHE A 13 5.30 20.29 -5.12
N SER A 14 6.48 19.71 -5.32
CA SER A 14 6.84 19.17 -6.63
C SER A 14 5.72 18.26 -7.07
N ILE A 15 5.15 18.50 -8.24
CA ILE A 15 4.11 17.64 -8.83
C ILE A 15 4.72 16.24 -8.93
N LYS A 16 4.17 15.29 -8.16
CA LYS A 16 4.63 13.90 -8.16
C LYS A 16 3.85 13.07 -9.18
N THR A 17 4.58 12.24 -9.91
CA THR A 17 4.03 11.18 -10.77
C THR A 17 3.52 10.01 -9.93
N LEU A 18 2.65 9.16 -10.50
CA LEU A 18 2.17 7.94 -9.84
C LEU A 18 3.31 7.01 -9.40
N ARG A 19 4.37 6.94 -10.23
CA ARG A 19 5.58 6.17 -9.93
C ARG A 19 6.30 6.70 -8.70
N GLU A 20 6.49 8.01 -8.60
CA GLU A 20 7.14 8.64 -7.43
C GLU A 20 6.30 8.43 -6.16
N MET A 21 4.98 8.58 -6.25
CA MET A 21 4.08 8.32 -5.13
C MET A 21 4.22 6.88 -4.63
N ALA A 22 4.23 5.91 -5.55
CA ALA A 22 4.35 4.51 -5.18
C ALA A 22 5.73 4.15 -4.60
N VAL A 23 6.81 4.73 -5.14
CA VAL A 23 8.17 4.56 -4.56
C VAL A 23 8.21 5.11 -3.14
N ASP A 24 7.69 6.32 -2.92
CA ASP A 24 7.66 6.94 -1.60
C ASP A 24 6.85 6.09 -0.60
N ALA A 25 5.68 5.61 -1.02
CA ALA A 25 4.81 4.79 -0.18
C ALA A 25 5.48 3.47 0.21
N ILE A 26 6.13 2.76 -0.72
CA ILE A 26 6.86 1.52 -0.42
C ILE A 26 8.05 1.78 0.51
N GLN A 27 8.81 2.85 0.26
CA GLN A 27 9.99 3.18 1.07
C GLN A 27 9.68 3.67 2.48
N GLN A 28 8.46 4.17 2.72
CA GLN A 28 8.03 4.56 4.05
C GLN A 28 8.07 3.35 5.01
N ARG A 29 8.82 3.49 6.11
CA ARG A 29 9.03 2.39 7.08
C ARG A 29 8.01 2.39 8.20
N ASP A 30 7.60 3.58 8.62
CA ASP A 30 6.57 3.75 9.64
C ASP A 30 5.20 3.47 9.01
N LEU A 31 4.45 2.52 9.59
CA LEU A 31 3.20 2.05 9.01
C LEU A 31 2.06 3.08 9.14
N ASP A 32 2.09 3.88 10.20
CA ASP A 32 1.12 4.97 10.39
C ASP A 32 1.34 6.06 9.36
N GLN A 33 2.60 6.47 9.18
CA GLN A 33 2.97 7.43 8.16
C GLN A 33 2.71 6.89 6.75
N LYS A 34 2.90 5.58 6.52
CA LYS A 34 2.62 4.94 5.22
C LYS A 34 1.13 4.99 4.89
N ALA A 35 0.28 4.61 5.85
CA ALA A 35 -1.16 4.63 5.64
C ALA A 35 -1.64 6.06 5.41
N GLN A 36 -1.19 7.03 6.21
CA GLN A 36 -1.56 8.43 6.00
C GLN A 36 -1.07 8.95 4.64
N LEU A 37 0.18 8.68 4.27
CA LEU A 37 0.73 9.06 2.97
C LEU A 37 -0.07 8.44 1.81
N THR A 38 -0.54 7.21 1.97
CA THR A 38 -1.38 6.53 0.98
C THR A 38 -2.72 7.26 0.80
N LEU A 39 -3.37 7.68 1.90
CA LEU A 39 -4.60 8.46 1.82
C LEU A 39 -4.37 9.82 1.14
N ASP A 40 -3.28 10.50 1.51
CA ASP A 40 -2.92 11.80 0.93
C ASP A 40 -2.68 11.67 -0.59
N TYR A 41 -2.00 10.60 -1.03
CA TYR A 41 -1.76 10.30 -2.44
C TYR A 41 -3.01 9.87 -3.19
N ALA A 42 -3.91 9.11 -2.58
CA ALA A 42 -5.21 8.78 -3.17
C ALA A 42 -6.05 10.05 -3.41
N GLN A 43 -6.11 10.94 -2.42
CA GLN A 43 -6.78 12.23 -2.56
C GLN A 43 -6.11 13.11 -3.62
N TYR A 44 -4.77 13.19 -3.61
CA TYR A 44 -4.01 13.97 -4.58
C TYR A 44 -4.26 13.46 -6.01
N TRP A 45 -4.17 12.16 -6.24
CA TRP A 45 -4.44 11.53 -7.55
C TRP A 45 -5.86 11.79 -8.05
N ARG A 46 -6.86 11.72 -7.16
CA ARG A 46 -8.27 11.98 -7.48
C ARG A 46 -8.51 13.44 -7.89
N THR A 47 -7.78 14.37 -7.30
CA THR A 47 -7.95 15.82 -7.50
C THR A 47 -7.12 16.38 -8.65
N HIS A 48 -6.17 15.61 -9.20
CA HIS A 48 -5.25 16.02 -10.26
C HIS A 48 -5.35 15.08 -11.49
N PRO A 49 -6.46 15.10 -12.24
CA PRO A 49 -6.70 14.22 -13.39
C PRO A 49 -5.68 14.42 -14.53
N GLU A 50 -4.97 15.55 -14.57
CA GLU A 50 -3.85 15.77 -15.48
C GLU A 50 -2.69 14.77 -15.28
N LEU A 51 -2.53 14.23 -14.07
CA LEU A 51 -1.52 13.21 -13.77
C LEU A 51 -1.82 11.88 -14.46
N HIS A 52 -3.09 11.61 -14.74
CA HIS A 52 -3.59 10.42 -15.40
C HIS A 52 -3.11 10.32 -16.86
N ALA A 53 -2.77 11.47 -17.48
CA ALA A 53 -2.23 11.52 -18.83
C ALA A 53 -0.70 11.33 -18.86
N SER A 54 0.01 11.76 -17.82
CA SER A 54 1.47 11.66 -17.70
C SER A 54 1.97 10.31 -17.17
N SER A 55 1.10 9.53 -16.51
CA SER A 55 1.43 8.17 -16.06
C SER A 55 1.62 7.17 -17.20
N CYS A 56 1.48 7.57 -18.46
CA CYS A 56 1.67 6.69 -19.62
C CYS A 56 3.03 6.88 -20.33
N GLN A 57 3.91 7.77 -19.85
CA GLN A 57 5.07 8.25 -20.64
C GLN A 57 6.45 8.17 -19.97
N SER A 58 6.63 7.39 -18.90
CA SER A 58 7.93 7.29 -18.20
C SER A 58 8.78 6.13 -18.75
N GLU A 59 9.98 6.42 -19.29
CA GLU A 59 10.99 5.40 -19.61
C GLU A 59 11.55 4.77 -18.32
N SER A 60 11.58 3.43 -18.28
CA SER A 60 11.86 2.62 -17.08
C SER A 60 13.36 2.37 -16.86
N PRO A 61 13.94 2.70 -15.69
CA PRO A 61 15.06 1.95 -15.14
C PRO A 61 14.50 0.80 -14.31
N ASN A 62 14.72 -0.42 -14.82
CA ASN A 62 14.58 -1.74 -14.21
C ASN A 62 14.89 -1.73 -12.69
N THR A 63 13.91 -1.34 -11.88
CA THR A 63 14.02 -1.39 -10.42
C THR A 63 12.73 -1.99 -9.93
N THR A 64 12.60 -3.31 -10.13
CA THR A 64 11.59 -4.12 -9.46
C THR A 64 11.72 -3.83 -7.95
N PRO A 65 10.70 -3.25 -7.30
CA PRO A 65 10.76 -3.06 -5.87
C PRO A 65 10.83 -4.44 -5.22
N PHE A 66 11.71 -4.51 -4.24
CA PHE A 66 11.83 -5.59 -3.26
C PHE A 66 10.43 -6.11 -2.91
N PHE A 67 10.17 -7.42 -3.06
CA PHE A 67 9.03 -8.01 -2.35
C PHE A 67 9.14 -7.49 -0.91
N PRO A 68 8.13 -6.80 -0.35
CA PRO A 68 8.17 -6.47 1.05
C PRO A 68 8.33 -7.81 1.75
N SER A 69 9.54 -8.12 2.19
CA SER A 69 9.78 -9.30 2.99
C SER A 69 8.81 -9.19 4.15
N PRO A 70 8.17 -10.28 4.58
CA PRO A 70 7.33 -10.26 5.76
C PRO A 70 8.09 -9.44 6.80
N ARG A 71 7.52 -8.31 7.24
CA ARG A 71 8.12 -7.55 8.31
C ARG A 71 7.88 -8.41 9.54
N MET A 72 8.78 -9.37 9.72
CA MET A 72 8.83 -10.22 10.89
C MET A 72 9.00 -9.24 12.04
N GLY A 73 7.91 -9.01 12.76
CA GLY A 73 8.00 -8.39 14.06
C GLY A 73 8.92 -9.25 14.92
N PRO A 74 9.71 -8.65 15.83
CA PRO A 74 10.49 -9.44 16.77
C PRO A 74 9.55 -10.40 17.52
N ASP A 75 10.05 -11.60 17.86
CA ASP A 75 9.31 -12.52 18.71
C ASP A 75 8.87 -11.80 19.98
N PRO A 76 7.57 -11.83 20.33
CA PRO A 76 7.13 -11.12 21.49
C PRO A 76 7.71 -11.73 22.77
N PRO A 77 7.84 -10.94 23.84
CA PRO A 77 8.29 -11.45 25.13
C PRO A 77 7.41 -12.60 25.60
N SER A 78 8.05 -13.63 26.17
CA SER A 78 7.49 -14.95 26.52
C SER A 78 6.34 -14.97 27.54
N LYS A 79 5.77 -13.81 27.92
CA LYS A 79 4.74 -13.66 28.96
C LYS A 79 3.65 -12.63 28.63
N ILE A 80 3.22 -12.51 27.37
CA ILE A 80 2.03 -11.72 27.07
C ILE A 80 0.78 -12.56 27.40
N LYS A 81 -0.08 -12.03 28.28
CA LYS A 81 -1.44 -12.56 28.46
C LYS A 81 -2.26 -12.18 27.23
N THR A 82 -2.11 -12.95 26.17
CA THR A 82 -2.79 -12.71 24.89
C THR A 82 -4.26 -13.11 24.99
N THR A 83 -5.19 -12.19 24.75
CA THR A 83 -6.56 -12.58 24.45
C THR A 83 -6.67 -13.01 22.99
N LYS A 84 -7.57 -13.94 22.69
CA LYS A 84 -7.83 -14.40 21.31
C LYS A 84 -8.25 -13.25 20.39
N ILE A 85 -8.90 -12.21 20.92
CA ILE A 85 -9.41 -11.07 20.15
C ILE A 85 -8.25 -10.16 19.74
N GLU A 86 -7.36 -9.81 20.68
CA GLU A 86 -6.19 -8.96 20.39
C GLU A 86 -5.29 -9.59 19.33
N TYR A 87 -5.03 -10.89 19.42
CA TYR A 87 -4.24 -11.63 18.43
C TYR A 87 -4.88 -11.61 17.04
N THR A 88 -6.19 -11.85 16.95
CA THR A 88 -6.90 -11.81 15.66
C THR A 88 -6.86 -10.42 15.05
N LEU A 89 -7.13 -9.36 15.84
CA LEU A 89 -7.11 -7.99 15.35
C LEU A 89 -5.71 -7.54 14.89
N HIS A 90 -4.67 -7.97 15.61
CA HIS A 90 -3.29 -7.73 15.21
C HIS A 90 -2.93 -8.42 13.89
N GLY A 91 -3.36 -9.68 13.72
CA GLY A 91 -3.21 -10.40 12.46
C GLY A 91 -3.91 -9.70 11.29
N ILE A 92 -5.12 -9.17 11.51
CA ILE A 92 -5.84 -8.40 10.49
C ILE A 92 -5.10 -7.10 10.16
N ALA A 93 -4.73 -6.29 11.16
CA ALA A 93 -3.99 -5.05 10.93
C ALA A 93 -2.65 -5.30 10.19
N THR A 94 -1.98 -6.41 10.50
CA THR A 94 -0.76 -6.83 9.80
C THR A 94 -1.06 -7.15 8.32
N ALA A 95 -2.14 -7.90 8.05
CA ALA A 95 -2.56 -8.21 6.69
C ALA A 95 -2.90 -6.94 5.88
N GLU A 96 -3.63 -5.98 6.45
CA GLU A 96 -3.93 -4.72 5.75
C GLU A 96 -2.66 -3.93 5.43
N SER A 97 -1.70 -3.89 6.37
CA SER A 97 -0.42 -3.21 6.13
C SER A 97 0.38 -3.83 4.98
N TYR A 98 0.29 -5.16 4.81
CA TYR A 98 0.87 -5.85 3.66
C TYR A 98 0.10 -5.59 2.38
N ALA A 99 -1.23 -5.47 2.46
CA ALA A 99 -2.05 -5.14 1.30
C ALA A 99 -1.68 -3.76 0.74
N ILE A 100 -1.46 -2.75 1.58
CA ILE A 100 -0.97 -1.42 1.16
C ILE A 100 0.34 -1.56 0.35
N ASP A 101 1.32 -2.27 0.90
CA ASP A 101 2.61 -2.49 0.21
C ASP A 101 2.43 -3.25 -1.12
N LEU A 102 1.55 -4.26 -1.15
CA LEU A 102 1.26 -5.06 -2.33
C LEU A 102 0.60 -4.24 -3.45
N PHE A 103 -0.39 -3.41 -3.13
CA PHE A 103 -1.07 -2.62 -4.16
C PHE A 103 -0.19 -1.51 -4.72
N TRP A 104 0.63 -0.85 -3.90
CA TRP A 104 1.65 0.08 -4.41
C TRP A 104 2.68 -0.63 -5.29
N ASP A 105 3.06 -1.85 -4.95
CA ASP A 105 3.96 -2.67 -5.76
C ASP A 105 3.34 -3.09 -7.09
N ILE A 106 2.05 -3.45 -7.11
CA ILE A 106 1.28 -3.72 -8.34
C ILE A 106 1.25 -2.47 -9.24
N ILE A 107 0.95 -1.30 -8.67
CA ILE A 107 0.95 -0.01 -9.40
C ILE A 107 2.31 0.24 -10.07
N LEU A 108 3.42 -0.06 -9.38
CA LEU A 108 4.77 0.08 -9.95
C LEU A 108 5.11 -0.97 -11.00
N ARG A 109 4.80 -2.25 -10.75
CA ARG A 109 5.24 -3.36 -11.61
C ARG A 109 4.48 -3.44 -12.91
N PHE A 110 3.19 -3.15 -12.88
CA PHE A 110 2.34 -3.22 -14.07
C PHE A 110 2.31 -1.91 -14.85
N HIS A 111 3.03 -0.89 -14.38
CA HIS A 111 3.19 0.37 -15.08
C HIS A 111 3.65 0.20 -16.53
N ASP A 112 4.63 -0.70 -16.74
CA ASP A 112 5.27 -0.92 -18.05
C ASP A 112 4.58 -2.03 -18.89
N GLN A 113 3.60 -2.76 -18.33
CA GLN A 113 3.07 -4.00 -18.93
C GLN A 113 1.66 -3.87 -19.51
N ILE A 114 0.94 -2.81 -19.17
CA ILE A 114 -0.44 -2.61 -19.62
C ILE A 114 -0.44 -1.96 -21.02
N PRO A 115 -1.23 -2.47 -21.99
CA PRO A 115 -1.33 -1.86 -23.31
C PRO A 115 -1.66 -0.38 -23.21
N TYR A 116 -0.92 0.45 -23.94
CA TYR A 116 -1.04 1.93 -23.95
C TYR A 116 -2.38 2.46 -24.51
N SER A 117 -3.45 1.67 -24.54
CA SER A 117 -4.78 2.25 -24.75
C SER A 117 -5.13 3.09 -23.52
N LYS A 118 -5.40 4.37 -23.76
CA LYS A 118 -5.58 5.39 -22.72
C LYS A 118 -6.68 5.05 -21.72
N GLU A 119 -7.71 4.33 -22.15
CA GLU A 119 -8.89 3.97 -21.36
C GLU A 119 -8.61 2.82 -20.39
N TYR A 120 -8.13 1.68 -20.90
CA TYR A 120 -7.81 0.50 -20.06
C TYR A 120 -6.68 0.77 -19.06
N SER A 121 -5.69 1.58 -19.45
CA SER A 121 -4.61 2.00 -18.57
C SER A 121 -5.13 2.84 -17.39
N LEU A 122 -6.06 3.75 -17.64
CA LEU A 122 -6.61 4.63 -16.62
C LEU A 122 -7.52 3.88 -15.63
N GLU A 123 -8.42 3.04 -16.14
CA GLU A 123 -9.33 2.23 -15.33
C GLU A 123 -8.55 1.35 -14.34
N PHE A 124 -7.49 0.69 -14.82
CA PHE A 124 -6.61 -0.11 -13.97
C PHE A 124 -6.03 0.70 -12.80
N TYR A 125 -5.45 1.88 -13.06
CA TYR A 125 -4.87 2.68 -11.98
C TYR A 125 -5.93 3.26 -11.05
N GLN A 126 -7.12 3.57 -11.56
CA GLN A 126 -8.24 4.01 -10.72
C GLN A 126 -8.64 2.90 -9.74
N ASP A 127 -8.83 1.67 -10.24
CA ASP A 127 -9.16 0.51 -9.41
C ASP A 127 -8.07 0.26 -8.36
N MET A 128 -6.79 0.28 -8.76
CA MET A 128 -5.70 0.06 -7.81
C MET A 128 -5.58 1.18 -6.76
N MET A 129 -5.81 2.43 -7.16
CA MET A 129 -5.80 3.57 -6.23
C MET A 129 -6.98 3.54 -5.25
N GLU A 130 -8.15 3.08 -5.70
CA GLU A 130 -9.29 2.88 -4.80
C GLU A 130 -9.00 1.77 -3.78
N ILE A 131 -8.49 0.63 -4.24
CA ILE A 131 -8.20 -0.49 -3.34
C ILE A 131 -7.12 -0.12 -2.32
N VAL A 132 -6.00 0.47 -2.75
CA VAL A 132 -4.92 0.83 -1.82
C VAL A 132 -5.36 1.87 -0.78
N GLU A 133 -6.28 2.78 -1.13
CA GLU A 133 -6.90 3.70 -0.20
C GLU A 133 -7.78 2.98 0.82
N GLN A 134 -8.61 2.03 0.39
CA GLN A 134 -9.45 1.22 1.28
C GLN A 134 -8.60 0.46 2.30
N GLU A 135 -7.51 -0.19 1.87
CA GLU A 135 -6.64 -0.94 2.80
C GLU A 135 -5.91 -0.03 3.78
N ALA A 136 -5.55 1.20 3.37
CA ALA A 136 -5.02 2.20 4.30
C ALA A 136 -6.06 2.62 5.36
N GLN A 137 -7.31 2.80 4.98
CA GLN A 137 -8.41 3.10 5.92
C GLN A 137 -8.69 1.93 6.87
N HIS A 138 -8.68 0.70 6.36
CA HIS A 138 -8.82 -0.52 7.16
C HIS A 138 -7.69 -0.63 8.17
N PHE A 139 -6.43 -0.48 7.71
CA PHE A 139 -5.26 -0.52 8.59
C PHE A 139 -5.37 0.47 9.74
N ILE A 140 -5.68 1.74 9.46
CA ILE A 140 -5.83 2.79 10.48
C ILE A 140 -6.91 2.42 11.49
N SER A 141 -8.07 1.94 11.00
CA SER A 141 -9.19 1.54 11.85
C SER A 141 -8.82 0.39 12.80
N TRP A 142 -8.13 -0.63 12.29
CA TRP A 142 -7.69 -1.77 13.11
C TRP A 142 -6.59 -1.39 14.08
N ARG A 143 -5.63 -0.58 13.66
CA ARG A 143 -4.60 -0.03 14.54
C ARG A 143 -5.20 0.77 15.69
N ASP A 144 -6.15 1.66 15.40
CA ASP A 144 -6.85 2.42 16.43
C ASP A 144 -7.56 1.53 17.42
N ARG A 145 -8.24 0.48 16.91
CA ARG A 145 -8.87 -0.50 17.78
C ARG A 145 -7.86 -1.20 18.69
N LEU A 146 -6.71 -1.63 18.17
CA LEU A 146 -5.64 -2.23 18.97
C LEU A 146 -5.10 -1.27 20.04
N ALA A 147 -4.93 0.01 19.68
CA ALA A 147 -4.48 1.02 20.62
C ALA A 147 -5.45 1.19 21.81
N THR A 148 -6.78 1.09 21.58
CA THR A 148 -7.77 1.12 22.68
C THR A 148 -7.64 -0.07 23.65
N MET A 149 -7.02 -1.17 23.20
CA MET A 149 -6.74 -2.36 24.01
C MET A 149 -5.35 -2.32 24.66
N GLY A 150 -4.56 -1.28 24.38
CA GLY A 150 -3.16 -1.19 24.85
C GLY A 150 -2.19 -2.10 24.09
N VAL A 151 -2.59 -2.60 22.91
CA VAL A 151 -1.77 -3.46 22.04
C VAL A 151 -1.17 -2.61 20.91
N LYS A 152 0.11 -2.83 20.64
CA LYS A 152 0.83 -2.25 19.51
C LYS A 152 1.01 -3.28 18.41
N LEU A 153 1.08 -2.80 17.16
CA LEU A 153 1.52 -3.66 16.07
C LEU A 153 2.96 -4.13 16.34
N GLY A 154 3.21 -5.41 16.13
CA GLY A 154 4.45 -6.09 16.58
C GLY A 154 4.43 -6.72 17.98
N ASP A 155 3.38 -6.52 18.80
CA ASP A 155 3.29 -7.17 20.13
C ASP A 155 2.93 -8.67 20.06
N TYR A 156 2.54 -9.18 18.89
CA TYR A 156 2.23 -10.59 18.63
C TYR A 156 3.08 -11.11 17.47
N PRO A 157 3.37 -12.44 17.42
CA PRO A 157 4.10 -12.99 16.29
C PRO A 157 3.25 -12.84 15.02
N SER A 158 3.91 -12.52 13.90
CA SER A 158 3.25 -12.49 12.60
C SER A 158 2.73 -13.88 12.25
N ASN A 159 1.46 -13.96 11.84
CA ASN A 159 0.85 -15.19 11.34
C ASN A 159 1.33 -15.46 9.91
N ASP A 160 2.47 -16.14 9.77
CA ASP A 160 3.06 -16.48 8.46
C ASP A 160 2.24 -17.47 7.62
N THR A 161 1.00 -17.80 8.02
CA THR A 161 0.17 -18.78 7.32
C THR A 161 -0.09 -18.39 5.87
N LEU A 162 -0.40 -17.12 5.58
CA LEU A 162 -0.59 -16.64 4.21
C LEU A 162 0.67 -16.80 3.35
N TRP A 163 1.83 -16.46 3.89
CA TRP A 163 3.12 -16.63 3.20
C TRP A 163 3.48 -18.09 2.99
N GLN A 164 3.24 -18.94 4.00
CA GLN A 164 3.42 -20.39 3.89
C GLN A 164 2.54 -20.96 2.77
N TYR A 165 1.29 -20.51 2.64
CA TYR A 165 0.41 -20.93 1.55
C TYR A 165 0.82 -20.38 0.18
N ALA A 166 1.28 -19.12 0.12
CA ALA A 166 1.80 -18.52 -1.11
C ALA A 166 3.04 -19.29 -1.61
N GLU A 167 3.97 -19.65 -0.73
CA GLU A 167 5.16 -20.43 -1.13
C GLU A 167 4.78 -21.86 -1.57
N GLN A 168 3.77 -22.48 -0.95
CA GLN A 168 3.24 -23.80 -1.38
C GLN A 168 2.52 -23.78 -2.74
N THR A 169 2.10 -22.60 -3.21
CA THR A 169 1.37 -22.41 -4.48
C THR A 169 2.21 -21.73 -5.56
N LYS A 170 3.39 -21.22 -5.20
CA LYS A 170 4.40 -20.70 -6.12
C LYS A 170 4.73 -21.71 -7.22
N GLY A 171 4.64 -21.26 -8.48
CA GLY A 171 4.87 -22.10 -9.66
C GLY A 171 3.67 -22.94 -10.11
N LYS A 172 2.57 -22.98 -9.35
CA LYS A 172 1.30 -23.52 -9.84
C LYS A 172 0.60 -22.42 -10.64
N LYS A 173 0.66 -22.47 -11.97
CA LYS A 173 -0.23 -21.66 -12.80
C LYS A 173 -1.65 -21.98 -12.36
N ALA A 174 -2.34 -20.97 -11.84
CA ALA A 174 -3.74 -21.11 -11.50
C ALA A 174 -4.47 -21.38 -12.83
N ALA A 175 -4.96 -22.61 -13.00
CA ALA A 175 -5.52 -23.12 -14.26
C ALA A 175 -6.71 -22.29 -14.80
N TRP A 176 -7.24 -21.36 -14.00
CA TRP A 176 -8.29 -20.43 -14.40
C TRP A 176 -7.80 -19.30 -15.32
N LEU A 177 -6.53 -18.87 -15.23
CA LEU A 177 -6.02 -17.77 -16.06
C LEU A 177 -5.79 -18.17 -17.52
N SER A 178 -5.59 -19.46 -17.85
CA SER A 178 -5.45 -19.87 -19.26
C SER A 178 -6.77 -19.91 -20.02
N ASN A 179 -7.91 -19.87 -19.33
CA ASN A 179 -9.23 -19.94 -19.95
C ASN A 179 -9.89 -18.56 -20.13
N MET A 180 -9.24 -17.47 -19.71
CA MET A 180 -9.80 -16.11 -19.81
C MET A 180 -9.44 -15.37 -21.12
N PHE A 181 -8.54 -15.94 -21.94
CA PHE A 181 -8.11 -15.38 -23.23
C PHE A 181 -8.41 -16.28 -24.44
N ASN A 182 -9.22 -17.34 -24.27
CA ASN A 182 -9.71 -18.17 -25.37
C ASN A 182 -11.24 -18.01 -25.48
N CYS A 183 -11.67 -16.86 -25.98
CA CYS A 183 -12.92 -16.64 -26.72
C CYS A 183 -12.61 -15.64 -27.82
#